data_AF-A0A531L456-F1
#
_entry.id   AF-A0A531L456-F1
#
_cell.length_a   1.000
_cell.length_b   1.000
_cell.length_c   1.000
_cell.angle_alpha   90.00
_cell.angle_beta   90.00
_cell.angle_gamma   90.00
#
_symmetry.space_group_name_H-M   'P 1'
#
loop_
_entity.id
_entity.type
_entity.pdbx_description
1 polymer ?
#
loop_
_entity_poly.entity_id
_entity_poly.type
_entity_poly.pdbx_seq_one_letter_code
_entity_poly.pdbx_strand_id
1 'polypeptide(L)'
;MSTIVSALVPPAEGQLHRNIDWRGAFWVASGVPALVLFSIGGIAGTTGKLAFLIWTVSMIMGFLQSFTYAEIAGLFPNKSGGASIYGATAWLRYSKFIAPLSVWCNWFAWSPVLSLGCSIAAAYILNALAPVPLFTDTSPEVAAYIAANAGANVADAIAAVSAAATPAIRNWTLYGHTLGPVSFTFNATFFIGAVLMLIIFSIQHRGMLGTANVQKYIGLFVIIPMLIVGVVPIVTGQIDWANFSPLVPLAAAYPPEPGAWNIAGWTLVLGGMFIA
;
A
#
# COMPACT_ATOMS: atom_id res chain seq x y z
N MET A 1 -24.78 40.91 -44.79
CA MET A 1 -25.45 40.38 -43.58
C MET A 1 -25.57 38.87 -43.77
N SER A 2 -24.57 38.10 -43.32
CA SER A 2 -24.53 36.64 -43.48
C SER A 2 -24.79 36.00 -42.12
N THR A 3 -25.97 35.44 -41.97
CA THR A 3 -26.37 34.67 -40.78
C THR A 3 -25.65 33.33 -40.80
N ILE A 4 -24.60 33.21 -39.98
CA ILE A 4 -24.01 31.93 -39.64
C ILE A 4 -25.02 31.21 -38.75
N VAL A 5 -25.71 30.22 -39.32
CA VAL A 5 -26.46 29.22 -38.57
C VAL A 5 -25.44 28.45 -37.75
N SER A 6 -25.42 28.71 -36.43
CA SER A 6 -24.73 27.85 -35.47
C SER A 6 -25.41 26.49 -35.51
N ALA A 7 -24.81 25.53 -36.22
CA ALA A 7 -25.22 24.15 -36.15
C ALA A 7 -24.98 23.68 -34.70
N LEU A 8 -26.07 23.49 -33.96
CA LEU A 8 -26.07 22.79 -32.68
C LEU A 8 -25.51 21.38 -32.92
N VAL A 9 -24.24 21.18 -32.57
CA VAL A 9 -23.65 19.86 -32.44
C VAL A 9 -24.47 19.14 -31.35
N PRO A 10 -25.18 18.03 -31.67
CA PRO A 10 -25.86 17.28 -30.63
C PRO A 10 -24.81 16.80 -29.62
N PRO A 11 -25.11 16.81 -28.31
CA PRO A 11 -24.16 16.31 -27.31
C PRO A 11 -23.83 14.88 -27.70
N ALA A 12 -22.54 14.60 -27.93
CA ALA A 12 -22.08 13.26 -28.21
C ALA A 12 -22.42 12.38 -27.01
N GLU A 13 -23.51 11.60 -27.11
CA GLU A 13 -23.85 10.55 -26.15
C GLU A 13 -22.62 9.65 -26.03
N GLY A 14 -21.95 9.70 -24.88
CA GLY A 14 -20.76 8.89 -24.57
C GLY A 14 -19.46 9.65 -24.32
N GLN A 15 -19.41 10.99 -24.38
CA GLN A 15 -18.21 11.71 -23.92
C GLN A 15 -18.13 11.79 -22.39
N LEU A 16 -16.99 11.38 -21.82
CA LEU A 16 -16.69 11.53 -20.40
C LEU A 16 -16.61 13.03 -20.04
N HIS A 17 -17.59 13.49 -19.26
CA HIS A 17 -17.66 14.87 -18.80
C HIS A 17 -16.52 15.21 -17.83
N ARG A 18 -15.76 16.27 -18.11
CA ARG A 18 -14.64 16.77 -17.30
C ARG A 18 -15.13 17.63 -16.14
N ASN A 19 -15.88 17.02 -15.23
CA ASN A 19 -16.62 17.74 -14.19
C ASN A 19 -15.99 17.63 -12.79
N ILE A 20 -14.79 17.06 -12.67
CA ILE A 20 -14.11 16.95 -11.37
C ILE A 20 -13.49 18.30 -10.97
N ASP A 21 -13.83 18.78 -9.79
CA ASP A 21 -13.25 19.97 -9.19
C ASP A 21 -12.05 19.60 -8.28
N TRP A 22 -11.39 20.60 -7.70
CA TRP A 22 -10.26 20.38 -6.78
C TRP A 22 -10.68 19.56 -5.56
N ARG A 23 -11.95 19.63 -5.12
CA ARG A 23 -12.46 18.86 -3.99
C ARG A 23 -12.54 17.38 -4.34
N GLY A 24 -13.08 17.06 -5.51
CA GLY A 24 -13.08 15.71 -6.05
C GLY A 24 -11.65 15.17 -6.19
N ALA A 25 -10.73 15.96 -6.72
CA ALA A 25 -9.32 15.58 -6.85
C ALA A 25 -8.66 15.33 -5.49
N PHE A 26 -8.91 16.18 -4.49
CA PHE A 26 -8.43 16.01 -3.12
C PHE A 26 -8.91 14.69 -2.52
N TRP A 27 -10.21 14.37 -2.62
CA TRP A 27 -10.74 13.11 -2.09
C TRP A 27 -10.19 11.90 -2.83
N VAL A 28 -10.01 11.98 -4.15
CA VAL A 28 -9.33 10.91 -4.90
C VAL A 28 -7.90 10.70 -4.38
N ALA A 29 -7.16 11.78 -4.12
CA ALA A 29 -5.80 11.72 -3.58
C ALA A 29 -5.76 11.30 -2.09
N SER A 30 -6.84 11.51 -1.33
CA SER A 30 -6.89 11.22 0.10
C SER A 30 -6.86 9.72 0.44
N GLY A 31 -6.91 8.84 -0.57
CA GLY A 31 -6.65 7.40 -0.39
C GLY A 31 -5.17 7.05 -0.25
N VAL A 32 -4.27 7.91 -0.74
CA VAL A 32 -2.81 7.67 -0.75
C VAL A 32 -2.21 7.48 0.64
N PRO A 33 -2.62 8.21 1.71
CA PRO A 33 -2.09 7.97 3.05
C PRO A 33 -2.20 6.52 3.54
N ALA A 34 -3.21 5.75 3.09
CA ALA A 34 -3.33 4.34 3.46
C ALA A 34 -2.14 3.48 2.98
N LEU A 35 -1.41 3.91 1.96
CA LEU A 35 -0.23 3.20 1.44
C LEU A 35 0.89 3.09 2.49
N VAL A 36 0.87 3.91 3.55
CA VAL A 36 1.80 3.76 4.69
C VAL A 36 1.73 2.34 5.29
N LEU A 37 0.55 1.71 5.26
CA LEU A 37 0.37 0.36 5.80
C LEU A 37 1.18 -0.69 5.02
N PHE A 38 1.58 -0.39 3.79
CA PHE A 38 2.34 -1.33 2.95
C PHE A 38 3.82 -1.31 3.31
N SER A 39 4.33 -0.17 3.79
CA SER A 39 5.76 0.06 3.99
C SER A 39 6.15 0.25 5.46
N ILE A 40 5.21 0.53 6.37
CA ILE A 40 5.53 0.84 7.78
C ILE A 40 6.35 -0.26 8.46
N GLY A 41 5.98 -1.54 8.26
CA GLY A 41 6.71 -2.67 8.81
C GLY A 41 8.05 -2.92 8.11
N GLY A 42 8.12 -2.73 6.79
CA GLY A 42 9.35 -2.92 6.02
C GLY A 42 10.42 -1.88 6.33
N ILE A 43 10.02 -0.61 6.49
CA ILE A 43 10.95 0.49 6.83
C ILE A 43 11.40 0.36 8.29
N ALA A 44 10.48 0.07 9.22
CA ALA A 44 10.83 -0.19 10.61
C ALA A 44 11.77 -1.39 10.74
N GLY A 45 11.51 -2.47 9.99
CA GLY A 45 12.32 -3.67 9.98
C GLY A 45 13.70 -3.47 9.35
N THR A 46 13.87 -2.59 8.37
CA THR A 46 15.18 -2.36 7.73
C THR A 46 16.00 -1.29 8.43
N THR A 47 15.35 -0.28 9.03
CA THR A 47 16.05 0.94 9.50
C THR A 47 15.90 1.22 10.99
N GLY A 48 15.01 0.51 11.67
CA GLY A 48 14.81 0.61 13.12
C GLY A 48 14.47 2.04 13.54
N LYS A 49 15.25 2.56 14.50
CA LYS A 49 15.06 3.90 15.08
C LYS A 49 15.24 5.04 14.07
N LEU A 50 15.89 4.80 12.92
CA LEU A 50 16.07 5.79 11.86
C LEU A 50 14.82 6.00 10.99
N ALA A 51 13.80 5.15 11.12
CA ALA A 51 12.62 5.15 10.24
C ALA A 51 11.95 6.53 10.14
N PHE A 52 11.79 7.24 11.25
CA PHE A 52 11.11 8.55 11.25
C PHE A 52 11.87 9.61 10.43
N LEU A 53 13.21 9.58 10.46
CA LEU A 53 14.05 10.49 9.66
C LEU A 53 13.91 10.17 8.17
N ILE A 54 13.94 8.88 7.83
CA ILE A 54 13.80 8.42 6.45
C ILE A 54 12.46 8.85 5.88
N TRP A 55 11.37 8.62 6.61
CA TRP A 55 10.04 9.11 6.24
C TRP A 55 10.01 10.63 6.07
N THR A 56 10.64 11.38 6.98
CA THR A 56 10.69 12.84 6.89
C THR A 56 11.38 13.31 5.61
N VAL A 57 12.53 12.71 5.29
CA VAL A 57 13.29 13.04 4.07
C VAL A 57 12.50 12.64 2.81
N SER A 58 11.90 11.43 2.78
CA SER A 58 11.05 10.99 1.66
C SER A 58 9.84 11.90 1.44
N MET A 59 9.18 12.34 2.51
CA MET A 59 8.06 13.29 2.41
C MET A 59 8.49 14.64 1.80
N ILE A 60 9.66 15.15 2.18
CA ILE A 60 10.21 16.39 1.59
C ILE A 60 10.50 16.20 0.10
N MET A 61 11.16 15.08 -0.27
CA MET A 61 11.44 14.77 -1.68
C MET A 61 10.15 14.66 -2.50
N GLY A 62 9.14 13.92 -2.01
CA GLY A 62 7.85 13.76 -2.69
C GLY A 62 7.05 15.06 -2.78
N PHE A 63 7.13 15.92 -1.75
CA PHE A 63 6.53 17.25 -1.78
C PHE A 63 7.16 18.13 -2.86
N LEU A 64 8.49 18.16 -2.95
CA LEU A 64 9.20 18.89 -3.99
C LEU A 64 8.86 18.35 -5.39
N GLN A 65 8.82 17.02 -5.56
CA GLN A 65 8.45 16.36 -6.81
C GLN A 65 7.02 16.68 -7.26
N SER A 66 6.11 16.95 -6.32
CA SER A 66 4.71 17.29 -6.62
C SER A 66 4.59 18.58 -7.44
N PHE A 67 5.48 19.56 -7.25
CA PHE A 67 5.50 20.78 -8.07
C PHE A 67 5.88 20.49 -9.52
N THR A 68 6.89 19.65 -9.75
CA THR A 68 7.29 19.24 -11.09
C THR A 68 6.14 18.52 -11.82
N TYR A 69 5.42 17.63 -11.13
CA TYR A 69 4.25 16.97 -11.73
C TYR A 69 3.10 17.95 -12.01
N ALA A 70 2.89 18.94 -11.14
CA ALA A 70 1.88 19.97 -11.36
C ALA A 70 2.19 20.83 -12.60
N GLU A 71 3.45 21.21 -12.82
CA GLU A 71 3.87 21.94 -14.02
C GLU A 71 3.62 21.14 -15.30
N ILE A 72 4.02 19.86 -15.31
CA ILE A 72 3.82 18.97 -16.45
C ILE A 72 2.32 18.77 -16.73
N ALA A 73 1.50 18.62 -15.69
CA ALA A 73 0.05 18.54 -15.85
C ALA A 73 -0.56 19.83 -16.44
N GLY A 74 -0.02 20.99 -16.05
CA GLY A 74 -0.39 22.30 -16.59
C GLY A 74 -0.06 22.49 -18.08
N LEU A 75 0.97 21.81 -18.59
CA LEU A 75 1.32 21.83 -20.03
C LEU A 75 0.32 21.05 -20.91
N PHE A 76 -0.39 20.07 -20.34
CA PHE A 76 -1.30 19.19 -21.07
C PHE A 76 -2.70 19.14 -20.46
N PRO A 77 -3.41 20.28 -20.31
CA PRO A 77 -4.73 20.34 -19.67
C PRO A 77 -5.80 19.56 -20.45
N ASN A 78 -5.54 19.35 -21.75
CA ASN A 78 -6.47 18.67 -22.64
C ASN A 78 -6.25 17.16 -22.75
N LYS A 79 -5.27 16.58 -22.03
CA LYS A 79 -4.98 15.15 -22.09
C LYS A 79 -5.24 14.47 -20.74
N SER A 80 -6.15 13.50 -20.75
CA SER A 80 -6.44 12.62 -19.61
C SER A 80 -5.51 11.41 -19.62
N GLY A 81 -4.95 11.02 -18.47
CA GLY A 81 -4.05 9.86 -18.35
C GLY A 81 -2.81 10.10 -17.48
N GLY A 82 -2.67 11.32 -16.95
CA GLY A 82 -1.68 11.67 -15.93
C GLY A 82 -0.23 11.42 -16.37
N ALA A 83 0.61 11.06 -15.41
CA ALA A 83 2.05 10.88 -15.59
C ALA A 83 2.40 9.91 -16.74
N SER A 84 1.60 8.85 -16.95
CA SER A 84 1.83 7.87 -18.01
C SER A 84 1.77 8.50 -19.41
N ILE A 85 0.80 9.38 -19.65
CA ILE A 85 0.66 10.05 -20.95
C ILE A 85 1.62 11.22 -21.07
N TYR A 86 1.86 11.96 -19.99
CA TYR A 86 2.83 13.06 -20.02
C TYR A 86 4.25 12.55 -20.32
N GLY A 87 4.67 11.47 -19.67
CA GLY A 87 5.93 10.79 -19.98
C GLY A 87 6.00 10.33 -21.43
N ALA A 88 4.95 9.67 -21.92
CA ALA A 88 4.89 9.22 -23.31
C ALA A 88 5.01 10.38 -24.31
N THR A 89 4.41 11.54 -24.03
CA THR A 89 4.48 12.70 -24.95
C THR A 89 5.89 13.25 -25.16
N ALA A 90 6.79 13.09 -24.18
CA ALA A 90 8.19 13.46 -24.35
C ALA A 90 8.90 12.56 -25.37
N TRP A 91 8.53 11.28 -25.43
CA TRP A 91 9.19 10.28 -26.28
C TRP A 91 8.61 10.16 -27.70
N LEU A 92 7.40 10.67 -27.94
CA LEU A 92 6.71 10.57 -29.24
C LEU A 92 7.53 11.12 -30.41
N ARG A 93 8.33 12.17 -30.17
CA ARG A 93 9.18 12.79 -31.20
C ARG A 93 10.42 11.95 -31.54
N TYR A 94 10.85 11.08 -30.63
CA TYR A 94 12.07 10.28 -30.76
C TYR A 94 11.78 8.85 -31.20
N SER A 95 10.72 8.22 -30.70
CA SER A 95 10.37 6.85 -31.07
C SER A 95 8.89 6.55 -30.86
N LYS A 96 8.28 5.99 -31.91
CA LYS A 96 6.89 5.49 -31.89
C LYS A 96 6.71 4.24 -31.01
N PHE A 97 7.80 3.59 -30.60
CA PHE A 97 7.78 2.40 -29.72
C PHE A 97 8.02 2.75 -28.25
N ILE A 98 8.90 3.73 -27.97
CA ILE A 98 9.27 4.09 -26.59
C ILE A 98 8.07 4.71 -25.84
N ALA A 99 7.24 5.50 -26.54
CA ALA A 99 6.08 6.14 -25.91
C ALA A 99 5.05 5.11 -25.37
N PRO A 100 4.56 4.12 -26.15
CA PRO A 100 3.71 3.05 -25.61
C PRO A 100 4.38 2.20 -24.53
N LEU A 101 5.68 1.90 -24.67
CA LEU A 101 6.44 1.15 -23.67
C LEU A 101 6.48 1.89 -22.33
N SER A 102 6.70 3.22 -22.35
CA SER A 102 6.70 4.06 -21.14
C SER A 102 5.35 4.02 -20.41
N VAL A 103 4.23 4.06 -21.15
CA VAL A 103 2.89 3.90 -20.58
C VAL A 103 2.76 2.53 -19.91
N TRP A 104 3.17 1.47 -20.61
CA TRP A 104 3.07 0.10 -20.09
C TRP A 104 3.91 -0.09 -18.83
N CYS A 105 5.16 0.40 -18.81
CA CYS A 105 6.02 0.34 -17.63
C CYS A 105 5.40 1.03 -16.41
N ASN A 106 4.75 2.19 -16.59
CA ASN A 106 4.05 2.86 -15.50
C ASN A 106 2.94 1.97 -14.92
N TRP A 107 2.05 1.44 -15.76
CA TRP A 107 0.93 0.62 -15.28
C TRP A 107 1.39 -0.74 -14.72
N PHE A 108 2.44 -1.32 -15.29
CA PHE A 108 3.05 -2.54 -14.76
C PHE A 108 3.62 -2.31 -13.35
N ALA A 109 4.27 -1.16 -13.10
CA ALA A 109 4.76 -0.82 -11.76
C ALA A 109 3.64 -0.66 -10.71
N TRP A 110 2.47 -0.15 -11.12
CA TRP A 110 1.33 0.06 -10.22
C TRP A 110 0.42 -1.17 -10.05
N SER A 111 0.50 -2.16 -10.93
CA SER A 111 -0.37 -3.35 -10.86
C SER A 111 -0.12 -4.22 -9.60
N PRO A 112 1.14 -4.48 -9.17
CA PRO A 112 1.42 -5.21 -7.93
C PRO A 112 0.88 -4.52 -6.68
N VAL A 113 0.79 -3.19 -6.66
CA VAL A 113 0.29 -2.42 -5.51
C VAL A 113 -1.16 -2.78 -5.19
N LEU A 114 -1.97 -3.01 -6.22
CA LEU A 114 -3.36 -3.45 -6.07
C LEU A 114 -3.45 -4.84 -5.43
N SER A 115 -2.56 -5.75 -5.83
CA SER A 115 -2.48 -7.11 -5.27
C SER A 115 -2.05 -7.09 -3.80
N LEU A 116 -1.02 -6.28 -3.47
CA LEU A 116 -0.57 -6.08 -2.09
C LEU A 116 -1.69 -5.52 -1.21
N GLY A 117 -2.40 -4.49 -1.70
CA GLY A 117 -3.53 -3.90 -0.99
C GLY A 117 -4.65 -4.89 -0.70
N CYS A 118 -5.01 -5.74 -1.68
CA CYS A 118 -6.02 -6.78 -1.48
C CYS A 118 -5.56 -7.87 -0.51
N SER A 119 -4.28 -8.23 -0.54
CA SER A 119 -3.71 -9.22 0.38
C SER A 119 -3.75 -8.72 1.83
N ILE A 120 -3.38 -7.46 2.04
CA ILE A 120 -3.44 -6.80 3.36
C ILE A 120 -4.89 -6.66 3.84
N ALA A 121 -5.80 -6.21 2.98
CA ALA A 121 -7.21 -6.10 3.32
C ALA A 121 -7.83 -7.45 3.68
N ALA A 122 -7.52 -8.50 2.91
CA ALA A 122 -7.98 -9.85 3.21
C ALA A 122 -7.43 -10.36 4.55
N ALA A 123 -6.17 -10.08 4.87
CA ALA A 123 -5.58 -10.43 6.17
C ALA A 123 -6.32 -9.74 7.33
N TYR A 124 -6.64 -8.45 7.21
CA TYR A 124 -7.42 -7.73 8.22
C TYR A 124 -8.85 -8.27 8.37
N ILE A 125 -9.53 -8.58 7.27
CA ILE A 125 -10.88 -9.16 7.28
C ILE A 125 -10.85 -10.54 7.96
N LEU A 126 -9.89 -11.39 7.61
CA LEU A 126 -9.74 -12.70 8.27
C LEU A 126 -9.43 -12.53 9.76
N ASN A 127 -8.61 -11.56 10.14
CA ASN A 127 -8.32 -11.26 11.56
C ASN A 127 -9.55 -10.81 12.33
N ALA A 128 -10.46 -10.07 11.70
CA ALA A 128 -11.71 -9.66 12.32
C ALA A 128 -12.75 -10.80 12.42
N LEU A 129 -12.87 -11.64 11.39
CA LEU A 129 -13.93 -12.66 11.31
C LEU A 129 -13.53 -14.02 11.92
N ALA A 130 -12.26 -14.38 11.82
CA ALA A 130 -11.73 -15.66 12.24
C ALA A 130 -10.32 -15.44 12.81
N PRO A 131 -10.18 -14.79 13.99
CA PRO A 131 -8.89 -14.50 14.59
C PRO A 131 -8.12 -15.79 14.87
N VAL A 132 -6.80 -15.74 14.67
CA VAL A 132 -5.90 -16.79 15.17
C VAL A 132 -5.57 -16.43 16.61
N PRO A 133 -5.86 -17.30 17.60
CA PRO A 133 -5.47 -17.04 18.97
C PRO A 133 -3.97 -16.88 19.09
N LEU A 134 -3.53 -15.86 19.82
CA LEU A 134 -2.12 -15.62 20.09
C LEU A 134 -1.71 -16.45 21.30
N PHE A 135 -0.77 -17.38 21.12
CA PHE A 135 -0.18 -18.14 22.21
C PHE A 135 1.23 -17.63 22.51
N THR A 136 1.54 -17.54 23.78
CA THR A 136 2.83 -17.14 24.35
C THR A 136 3.49 -18.32 25.06
N ASP A 137 4.74 -18.17 25.43
CA ASP A 137 5.49 -19.11 26.28
C ASP A 137 4.80 -19.39 27.64
N THR A 138 4.02 -18.43 28.13
CA THR A 138 3.22 -18.53 29.37
C THR A 138 1.84 -19.14 29.18
N SER A 139 1.43 -19.47 27.95
CA SER A 139 0.10 -20.00 27.68
C SER A 139 -0.06 -21.45 28.21
N PRO A 140 -1.13 -21.78 28.94
CA PRO A 140 -1.36 -23.13 29.47
C PRO A 140 -1.31 -24.23 28.40
N GLU A 141 -1.78 -23.93 27.19
CA GLU A 141 -1.81 -24.83 26.04
C GLU A 141 -0.40 -25.15 25.54
N VAL A 142 0.50 -24.16 25.55
CA VAL A 142 1.91 -24.32 25.17
C VAL A 142 2.66 -25.13 26.21
N ALA A 143 2.41 -24.85 27.50
CA ALA A 143 2.97 -25.65 28.60
C ALA A 143 2.51 -27.11 28.54
N ALA A 144 1.23 -27.35 28.25
CA ALA A 144 0.68 -28.69 28.07
C ALA A 144 1.30 -29.41 26.86
N TYR A 145 1.52 -28.70 25.75
CA TYR A 145 2.19 -29.25 24.58
C TYR A 145 3.63 -29.68 24.87
N ILE A 146 4.40 -28.84 25.57
CA ILE A 146 5.80 -29.16 25.96
C ILE A 146 5.83 -30.35 26.92
N ALA A 147 4.90 -30.42 27.88
CA ALA A 147 4.80 -31.55 28.81
C ALA A 147 4.47 -32.88 28.08
N ALA A 148 3.67 -32.83 27.01
CA ALA A 148 3.31 -33.99 26.21
C ALA A 148 4.38 -34.39 25.18
N ASN A 149 5.22 -33.45 24.74
CA ASN A 149 6.22 -33.65 23.68
C ASN A 149 7.64 -33.42 24.23
N ALA A 150 8.25 -34.49 24.73
CA ALA A 150 9.61 -34.44 25.27
C ALA A 150 10.62 -33.95 24.20
N GLY A 151 11.32 -32.86 24.51
CA GLY A 151 12.33 -32.25 23.62
C GLY A 151 11.79 -31.16 22.68
N ALA A 152 10.50 -30.85 22.70
CA ALA A 152 9.96 -29.71 21.96
C ALA A 152 10.46 -28.39 22.55
N ASN A 153 10.99 -27.50 21.70
CA ASN A 153 11.31 -26.14 22.12
C ASN A 153 10.04 -25.28 22.19
N VAL A 154 10.12 -24.14 22.88
CA VAL A 154 8.97 -23.24 23.10
C VAL A 154 8.40 -22.70 21.79
N ALA A 155 9.25 -22.40 20.80
CA ALA A 155 8.82 -21.86 19.52
C ALA A 155 8.00 -22.87 18.71
N ASP A 156 8.44 -24.13 18.67
CA ASP A 156 7.75 -25.23 18.01
C ASP A 156 6.43 -25.55 18.70
N ALA A 157 6.40 -25.47 20.04
CA ALA A 157 5.18 -25.64 20.82
C ALA A 157 4.16 -24.53 20.52
N ILE A 158 4.58 -23.26 20.50
CA ILE A 158 3.73 -22.14 20.11
C ILE A 158 3.21 -22.34 18.68
N ALA A 159 4.09 -22.72 17.73
CA ALA A 159 3.70 -22.95 16.35
C ALA A 159 2.67 -24.08 16.20
N ALA A 160 2.86 -25.19 16.90
CA ALA A 160 1.96 -26.33 16.86
C ALA A 160 0.58 -26.01 17.46
N VAL A 161 0.56 -25.36 18.63
CA VAL A 161 -0.68 -24.95 19.30
C VAL A 161 -1.42 -23.89 18.47
N SER A 162 -0.69 -22.93 17.90
CA SER A 162 -1.27 -21.92 17.01
C SER A 162 -1.85 -22.54 15.74
N ALA A 163 -1.16 -23.50 15.13
CA ALA A 163 -1.65 -24.22 13.96
C ALA A 163 -2.92 -25.01 14.26
N ALA A 164 -2.97 -25.69 15.41
CA ALA A 164 -4.14 -26.43 15.86
C ALA A 164 -5.36 -25.53 16.16
N ALA A 165 -5.12 -24.34 16.71
CA ALA A 165 -6.17 -23.38 17.02
C ALA A 165 -6.56 -22.50 15.82
N THR A 166 -5.87 -22.61 14.68
CA THR A 166 -6.14 -21.78 13.51
C THR A 166 -7.50 -22.17 12.90
N PRO A 167 -8.43 -21.21 12.72
CA PRO A 167 -9.75 -21.49 12.16
C PRO A 167 -9.67 -22.14 10.77
N ALA A 168 -10.56 -23.11 10.51
CA ALA A 168 -10.57 -23.88 9.26
C ALA A 168 -10.62 -23.00 7.99
N ILE A 169 -11.29 -21.84 8.06
CA ILE A 169 -11.37 -20.89 6.94
C ILE A 169 -10.01 -20.32 6.50
N ARG A 170 -8.98 -20.42 7.34
CA ARG A 170 -7.60 -20.00 7.01
C ARG A 170 -6.69 -21.12 6.55
N ASN A 171 -7.05 -22.38 6.84
CA ASN A 171 -6.19 -23.54 6.61
C ASN A 171 -6.46 -24.26 5.30
N TRP A 172 -7.55 -23.94 4.59
CA TRP A 172 -7.86 -24.58 3.31
C TRP A 172 -7.12 -23.92 2.14
N THR A 173 -6.76 -24.73 1.15
CA THR A 173 -6.25 -24.27 -0.15
C THR A 173 -6.88 -25.15 -1.22
N LEU A 174 -7.58 -24.54 -2.18
CA LEU A 174 -8.21 -25.26 -3.29
C LEU A 174 -7.17 -25.77 -4.29
N TYR A 175 -6.22 -24.92 -4.63
CA TYR A 175 -5.11 -25.25 -5.52
C TYR A 175 -3.93 -24.35 -5.22
N GLY A 176 -2.72 -24.88 -5.37
CA GLY A 176 -1.50 -24.10 -5.27
C GLY A 176 -0.42 -24.71 -6.15
N HIS A 177 0.42 -23.87 -6.72
CA HIS A 177 1.57 -24.31 -7.49
C HIS A 177 2.70 -23.31 -7.34
N THR A 178 3.92 -23.78 -7.56
CA THR A 178 5.13 -22.98 -7.48
C THR A 178 5.82 -22.98 -8.84
N LEU A 179 6.12 -21.79 -9.35
CA LEU A 179 6.86 -21.55 -10.59
C LEU A 179 8.14 -20.79 -10.24
N GLY A 180 9.22 -21.53 -9.98
CA GLY A 180 10.49 -20.95 -9.54
C GLY A 180 10.33 -20.16 -8.24
N PRO A 181 10.65 -18.85 -8.19
CA PRO A 181 10.53 -18.04 -6.99
C PRO A 181 9.09 -17.58 -6.67
N VAL A 182 8.13 -17.83 -7.58
CA VAL A 182 6.74 -17.37 -7.43
C VAL A 182 5.85 -18.54 -7.06
N SER A 183 5.16 -18.45 -5.93
CA SER A 183 4.07 -19.36 -5.57
C SER A 183 2.73 -18.65 -5.71
N PHE A 184 1.71 -19.41 -6.11
CA PHE A 184 0.33 -18.93 -6.08
C PHE A 184 -0.56 -19.98 -5.43
N THR A 185 -1.54 -19.51 -4.67
CA THR A 185 -2.50 -20.35 -3.96
C THR A 185 -3.90 -19.75 -4.07
N PHE A 186 -4.89 -20.61 -4.24
CA PHE A 186 -6.31 -20.27 -4.21
C PHE A 186 -6.85 -20.67 -2.84
N ASN A 187 -6.75 -19.74 -1.90
CA ASN A 187 -7.23 -19.87 -0.52
C ASN A 187 -8.16 -18.69 -0.17
N ALA A 188 -8.59 -18.58 1.09
CA ALA A 188 -9.47 -17.49 1.51
C ALA A 188 -8.94 -16.10 1.16
N THR A 189 -7.63 -15.85 1.30
CA THR A 189 -7.00 -14.57 0.94
C THR A 189 -7.22 -14.23 -0.53
N PHE A 190 -7.02 -15.20 -1.43
CA PHE A 190 -7.24 -15.01 -2.87
C PHE A 190 -8.69 -14.63 -3.18
N PHE A 191 -9.67 -15.39 -2.67
CA PHE A 191 -11.08 -15.15 -2.99
C PHE A 191 -11.60 -13.85 -2.38
N ILE A 192 -11.19 -13.50 -1.16
CA ILE A 192 -11.51 -12.19 -0.57
C ILE A 192 -10.93 -11.07 -1.44
N GLY A 193 -9.67 -11.19 -1.84
CA GLY A 193 -9.03 -10.23 -2.75
C GLY A 193 -9.77 -10.10 -4.09
N ALA A 194 -10.18 -11.22 -4.69
CA ALA A 194 -10.94 -11.23 -5.94
C ALA A 194 -12.30 -10.51 -5.79
N VAL A 195 -13.03 -10.77 -4.71
CA VAL A 195 -14.30 -10.08 -4.42
C VAL A 195 -14.08 -8.58 -4.22
N LEU A 196 -13.04 -8.18 -3.46
CA LEU A 196 -12.69 -6.77 -3.27
C LEU A 196 -12.36 -6.08 -4.60
N MET A 197 -11.60 -6.75 -5.49
CA MET A 197 -11.29 -6.22 -6.83
C MET A 197 -12.54 -6.02 -7.67
N LEU A 198 -13.49 -6.97 -7.65
CA LEU A 198 -14.76 -6.84 -8.37
C LEU A 198 -15.62 -5.68 -7.82
N ILE A 199 -15.62 -5.48 -6.50
CA ILE A 199 -16.29 -4.33 -5.87
C ILE A 199 -15.64 -3.03 -6.33
N ILE A 200 -14.32 -2.91 -6.25
CA ILE A 200 -13.58 -1.72 -6.67
C ILE A 200 -13.83 -1.44 -8.16
N PHE A 201 -13.76 -2.47 -9.00
CA PHE A 201 -14.08 -2.38 -10.43
C PHE A 201 -15.49 -1.84 -10.64
N SER A 202 -16.49 -2.35 -9.91
CA SER A 202 -17.88 -1.90 -10.03
C SER A 202 -18.07 -0.43 -9.62
N ILE A 203 -17.30 0.05 -8.64
CA ILE A 203 -17.30 1.46 -8.20
C ILE A 203 -16.69 2.33 -9.29
N GLN A 204 -15.52 1.95 -9.80
CA GLN A 204 -14.77 2.71 -10.80
C GLN A 204 -15.48 2.75 -12.16
N HIS A 205 -16.19 1.69 -12.54
CA HIS A 205 -16.90 1.61 -13.81
C HIS A 205 -18.05 2.63 -13.92
N ARG A 206 -18.53 3.17 -12.79
CA ARG A 206 -19.56 4.24 -12.75
C ARG A 206 -19.01 5.64 -13.03
N GLY A 207 -17.71 5.76 -13.31
CA GLY A 207 -17.04 7.01 -13.62
C GLY A 207 -16.33 7.68 -12.44
N MET A 208 -15.42 8.59 -12.76
CA MET A 208 -14.50 9.22 -11.80
C MET A 208 -15.20 10.08 -10.76
N LEU A 209 -16.30 10.74 -11.13
CA LEU A 209 -17.04 11.62 -10.21
C LEU A 209 -17.81 10.81 -9.15
N GLY A 210 -18.42 9.69 -9.56
CA GLY A 210 -19.01 8.73 -8.63
C GLY A 210 -17.97 8.11 -7.70
N THR A 211 -16.80 7.79 -8.24
CA THR A 211 -15.67 7.27 -7.47
C THR A 211 -15.19 8.29 -6.44
N ALA A 212 -15.07 9.57 -6.78
CA ALA A 212 -14.67 10.63 -5.85
C ALA A 212 -15.63 10.76 -4.65
N ASN A 213 -16.94 10.61 -4.88
CA ASN A 213 -17.94 10.63 -3.81
C ASN A 213 -17.83 9.43 -2.87
N VAL A 214 -17.55 8.24 -3.41
CA VAL A 214 -17.29 7.04 -2.58
C VAL A 214 -15.98 7.21 -1.81
N GLN A 215 -14.94 7.67 -2.51
CA GLN A 215 -13.61 7.87 -1.95
C GLN A 215 -13.61 8.92 -0.84
N LYS A 216 -14.50 9.92 -0.86
CA LYS A 216 -14.68 10.85 0.26
C LYS A 216 -14.95 10.11 1.58
N TYR A 217 -15.87 9.14 1.58
CA TYR A 217 -16.20 8.40 2.80
C TYR A 217 -15.09 7.44 3.19
N ILE A 218 -14.55 6.68 2.22
CA ILE A 218 -13.42 5.77 2.48
C ILE A 218 -12.21 6.55 3.00
N GLY A 219 -11.89 7.69 2.39
CA GLY A 219 -10.81 8.57 2.79
C GLY A 219 -10.99 9.12 4.20
N LEU A 220 -12.21 9.47 4.60
CA LEU A 220 -12.49 9.85 6.00
C LEU A 220 -12.26 8.68 6.96
N PHE A 221 -12.71 7.47 6.61
CA PHE A 221 -12.47 6.26 7.41
C PHE A 221 -10.99 5.88 7.51
N VAL A 222 -10.14 6.35 6.60
CA VAL A 222 -8.69 6.15 6.66
C VAL A 222 -8.03 7.27 7.47
N ILE A 223 -8.31 8.53 7.12
CA ILE A 223 -7.66 9.71 7.71
C ILE A 223 -7.96 9.81 9.20
N ILE A 224 -9.20 9.59 9.63
CA ILE A 224 -9.58 9.76 11.03
C ILE A 224 -8.81 8.78 11.94
N PRO A 225 -8.82 7.45 11.72
CA PRO A 225 -8.02 6.53 12.53
C PRO A 225 -6.53 6.80 12.43
N MET A 226 -6.00 7.14 11.26
CA MET A 226 -4.57 7.46 11.12
C MET A 226 -4.19 8.70 11.93
N LEU A 227 -5.04 9.74 11.94
CA LEU A 227 -4.84 10.94 12.73
C LEU A 227 -4.92 10.62 14.23
N ILE A 228 -5.86 9.79 14.64
CA ILE A 228 -5.96 9.31 16.04
C ILE A 228 -4.66 8.61 16.44
N VAL A 229 -4.21 7.62 15.67
CA VAL A 229 -2.99 6.85 15.96
C VAL A 229 -1.75 7.75 15.98
N GLY A 230 -1.67 8.76 15.11
CA GLY A 230 -0.54 9.69 15.07
C GLY A 230 -0.54 10.75 16.17
N VAL A 231 -1.70 11.30 16.53
CA VAL A 231 -1.81 12.47 17.44
C VAL A 231 -2.04 12.06 18.88
N VAL A 232 -2.83 11.01 19.15
CA VAL A 232 -3.18 10.62 20.52
C VAL A 232 -1.94 10.34 21.37
N PRO A 233 -0.94 9.53 20.94
CA PRO A 233 0.25 9.28 21.75
C PRO A 233 1.05 10.53 22.10
N ILE A 234 1.02 11.55 21.24
CA ILE A 234 1.69 12.84 21.46
C ILE A 234 0.98 13.61 22.59
N VAL A 235 -0.35 13.70 22.52
CA VAL A 235 -1.15 14.46 23.49
C VAL A 235 -1.25 13.73 24.84
N THR A 236 -1.25 12.40 24.85
CA THR A 236 -1.30 11.58 26.07
C THR A 236 0.07 11.39 26.73
N GLY A 237 1.16 11.82 26.10
CA GLY A 237 2.52 11.64 26.62
C GLY A 237 3.00 10.18 26.59
N GLN A 238 2.39 9.33 25.76
CA GLN A 238 2.73 7.91 25.62
C GLN A 238 3.92 7.64 24.67
N ILE A 239 4.64 8.69 24.26
CA ILE A 239 5.83 8.55 23.43
C ILE A 239 6.97 8.00 24.27
N ASP A 240 7.40 6.78 23.94
CA ASP A 240 8.64 6.24 24.45
C ASP A 240 9.83 6.78 23.63
N TRP A 241 10.51 7.76 24.22
CA TRP A 241 11.67 8.45 23.64
C TRP A 241 12.88 7.53 23.42
N ALA A 242 12.93 6.36 24.06
CA ALA A 242 13.98 5.38 23.80
C ALA A 242 13.93 4.84 22.36
N ASN A 243 12.79 4.96 21.66
CA ASN A 243 12.64 4.53 20.27
C ASN A 243 13.26 5.51 19.25
N PHE A 244 13.74 6.68 19.70
CA PHE A 244 14.30 7.72 18.82
C PHE A 244 15.82 7.89 18.97
N SER A 245 16.46 7.13 19.86
CA SER A 245 17.90 7.21 20.11
C SER A 245 18.45 5.86 20.61
N PRO A 246 19.71 5.48 20.28
CA PRO A 246 20.64 6.17 19.39
C PRO A 246 20.25 6.03 17.91
N LEU A 247 20.65 7.01 17.09
CA LEU A 247 20.45 7.03 15.64
C LEU A 247 21.53 6.19 14.94
N VAL A 248 21.42 4.87 15.09
CA VAL A 248 22.27 3.89 14.40
C VAL A 248 21.41 2.96 13.56
N PRO A 249 21.89 2.56 12.36
CA PRO A 249 21.20 1.57 11.56
C PRO A 249 21.20 0.21 12.27
N LEU A 250 20.31 -0.70 11.85
CA LEU A 250 20.30 -2.07 12.36
C LEU A 250 21.54 -2.84 11.90
N ALA A 251 21.95 -3.85 12.66
CA ALA A 251 23.06 -4.74 12.27
C ALA A 251 22.67 -5.64 11.07
N ALA A 252 21.40 -6.02 11.00
CA ALA A 252 20.79 -6.78 9.92
C ALA A 252 19.32 -6.36 9.76
N ALA A 253 18.72 -6.60 8.60
CA ALA A 253 17.29 -6.32 8.39
C ALA A 253 16.44 -7.26 9.26
N TYR A 254 15.49 -6.70 10.01
CA TYR A 254 14.48 -7.28 10.90
C TYR A 254 14.89 -7.53 12.37
N PRO A 255 16.11 -8.00 12.72
CA PRO A 255 16.56 -8.02 14.11
C PRO A 255 16.68 -6.62 14.71
N PRO A 256 16.30 -6.42 15.98
CA PRO A 256 16.37 -5.12 16.65
C PRO A 256 17.79 -4.72 17.07
N GLU A 257 18.80 -5.54 16.75
CA GLU A 257 20.18 -5.35 17.17
C GLU A 257 20.80 -4.09 16.57
N PRO A 258 21.36 -3.18 17.40
CA PRO A 258 22.05 -1.99 16.92
C PRO A 258 23.26 -2.36 16.04
N GLY A 259 23.31 -1.75 14.86
CA GLY A 259 24.43 -1.86 13.94
C GLY A 259 25.40 -0.68 14.05
N ALA A 260 26.10 -0.43 12.95
CA ALA A 260 27.06 0.66 12.83
C ALA A 260 26.94 1.36 11.46
N TRP A 261 27.43 2.59 11.37
CA TRP A 261 27.51 3.36 10.12
C TRP A 261 28.64 2.86 9.21
N ASN A 262 28.52 1.61 8.77
CA ASN A 262 29.37 0.97 7.78
C ASN A 262 28.60 0.75 6.46
N ILE A 263 29.22 0.08 5.49
CA ILE A 263 28.59 -0.18 4.18
C ILE A 263 27.25 -0.93 4.34
N ALA A 264 27.17 -1.90 5.26
CA ALA A 264 25.94 -2.65 5.50
C ALA A 264 24.84 -1.75 6.11
N GLY A 265 25.18 -0.93 7.09
CA GLY A 265 24.27 0.05 7.69
C GLY A 265 23.73 1.06 6.67
N TRP A 266 24.60 1.60 5.82
CA TRP A 266 24.17 2.49 4.72
C TRP A 266 23.30 1.77 3.69
N THR A 267 23.59 0.51 3.38
CA THR A 267 22.77 -0.31 2.48
C THR A 267 21.35 -0.46 3.04
N LEU A 268 21.22 -0.70 4.35
CA LEU A 268 19.91 -0.79 5.01
C LEU A 268 19.17 0.55 5.03
N VAL A 269 19.86 1.66 5.32
CA VAL A 269 19.26 3.01 5.33
C VAL A 269 18.77 3.41 3.94
N LEU A 270 19.61 3.24 2.91
CA LEU A 270 19.25 3.53 1.52
C LEU A 270 18.17 2.57 1.00
N GLY A 271 18.20 1.30 1.42
CA GLY A 271 17.13 0.35 1.17
C GLY A 271 15.80 0.80 1.80
N GLY A 272 15.84 1.32 3.03
CA GLY A 272 14.68 1.93 3.69
C GLY A 272 14.15 3.15 2.94
N MET A 273 15.04 4.03 2.44
CA MET A 273 14.64 5.16 1.58
C MET A 273 14.01 4.72 0.26
N PHE A 274 14.41 3.57 -0.30
CA PHE A 274 13.76 3.02 -1.50
C PHE A 274 12.35 2.49 -1.22
N ILE A 275 12.10 2.01 0.00
CA ILE A 275 10.78 1.53 0.43
C ILE A 275 9.84 2.70 0.82
N ALA A 276 10.41 3.84 1.27
CA ALA A 276 9.71 5.01 1.78
C ALA A 276 9.32 6.03 0.71
#